data_AF-A0A2N1Q4A1-F1
#
_entry.id   AF-A0A2N1Q4A1-F1
#
_cell.length_a   1.000
_cell.length_b   1.000
_cell.length_c   1.000
_cell.angle_alpha   90.00
_cell.angle_beta   90.00
_cell.angle_gamma   90.00
#
_symmetry.space_group_name_H-M   'P 1'
#
loop_
_entity.id
_entity.type
_entity.pdbx_description
1 polymer ?
#
loop_
_entity_poly.entity_id
_entity_poly.type
_entity_poly.pdbx_seq_one_letter_code
_entity_poly.pdbx_strand_id
1 'polypeptide(L)'
;MKKILFIFIVIISLFLTGCGFNFTQTTTEPIIIDTENFLEITTVEELKAMDLNKSYILMNNLDLQAEEWIPLGSYNQPFRGHFDGNGFEIVNLTITQEHIYTGLFGYVEGNISDLTIKDFSINYTTDKITFVGGLAGNSSGEVINVTLNGEITVTNNDSNTYAGLLLGQSSENSYAGNISNFLPNNITNNQANGDLTIVSERIAFVGGLIGKSYNSKISENFVQATIDVTSTEDMVNVGGLIGHNYGGITAGYEIERKAKDVTVSNNIAFSQITAVSLLNNGYIGGLIGYNNFGDNHDNF
;
A
#
# COMPACT_ATOMS: atom_id res chain seq x y z
N MET A 1 -61.40 -34.71 -13.27
CA MET A 1 -60.28 -33.92 -12.73
C MET A 1 -60.20 -32.60 -13.50
N LYS A 2 -60.17 -31.50 -12.74
CA LYS A 2 -59.89 -30.09 -13.08
C LYS A 2 -60.67 -29.42 -14.23
N LYS A 3 -61.61 -28.57 -13.79
CA LYS A 3 -62.33 -27.56 -14.56
C LYS A 3 -61.41 -26.38 -14.92
N ILE A 4 -61.62 -25.87 -16.12
CA ILE A 4 -61.14 -24.60 -16.69
C ILE A 4 -61.54 -23.43 -15.79
N LEU A 5 -60.61 -22.52 -15.47
CA LEU A 5 -60.93 -21.23 -14.86
C LEU A 5 -60.12 -20.08 -15.51
N PHE A 6 -60.91 -19.28 -16.22
CA PHE A 6 -60.81 -17.88 -16.64
C PHE A 6 -59.60 -17.01 -16.24
N ILE A 7 -59.09 -16.36 -17.28
CA ILE A 7 -58.29 -15.13 -17.30
C ILE A 7 -59.10 -13.96 -16.69
N PHE A 8 -58.49 -13.21 -15.77
CA PHE A 8 -58.94 -11.87 -15.40
C PHE A 8 -57.73 -10.93 -15.40
N ILE A 9 -57.70 -10.04 -16.41
CA ILE A 9 -56.81 -8.89 -16.48
C ILE A 9 -57.45 -7.79 -15.61
N VAL A 10 -56.76 -7.35 -14.56
CA VAL A 10 -57.11 -6.14 -13.82
C VAL A 10 -55.96 -5.16 -13.94
N ILE A 11 -56.19 -4.15 -14.77
CA ILE A 11 -55.41 -2.91 -14.84
C ILE A 11 -55.79 -2.09 -13.60
N ILE A 12 -54.86 -1.91 -12.66
CA ILE A 12 -54.95 -0.87 -11.62
C ILE A 12 -53.82 0.12 -11.88
N SER A 13 -54.21 1.23 -12.49
CA SER A 13 -53.44 2.45 -12.65
C SER A 13 -53.56 3.32 -11.39
N LEU A 14 -52.41 3.79 -10.91
CA LEU A 14 -52.15 4.99 -10.09
C LEU A 14 -53.02 5.26 -8.86
N PHE A 15 -52.38 5.25 -7.68
CA PHE A 15 -52.18 6.44 -6.82
C PHE A 15 -51.26 6.01 -5.65
N LEU A 16 -49.94 5.98 -5.88
CA LEU A 16 -48.98 6.07 -4.79
C LEU A 16 -48.53 7.53 -4.73
N THR A 17 -49.18 8.28 -3.85
CA THR A 17 -48.73 9.59 -3.40
C THR A 17 -47.29 9.47 -2.94
N GLY A 18 -46.40 10.25 -3.58
CA GLY A 18 -44.98 10.28 -3.27
C GLY A 18 -44.73 10.60 -1.81
N CYS A 19 -44.21 9.61 -1.08
CA CYS A 19 -43.31 9.93 0.04
C CYS A 19 -42.07 10.54 -0.60
N GLY A 20 -41.88 11.85 -0.43
CA GLY A 20 -40.66 12.52 -0.82
C GLY A 20 -39.50 11.86 -0.09
N PHE A 21 -38.73 11.04 -0.81
CA PHE A 21 -37.38 10.69 -0.42
C PHE A 21 -36.56 11.98 -0.53
N ASN A 22 -36.58 12.78 0.53
CA ASN A 22 -35.57 13.79 0.74
C ASN A 22 -34.27 13.03 0.99
N PHE A 23 -33.54 12.74 -0.08
CA PHE A 23 -32.09 12.60 0.02
C PHE A 23 -31.61 13.95 0.55
N THR A 24 -31.43 14.06 1.85
CA THR A 24 -30.49 15.03 2.38
C THR A 24 -29.14 14.63 1.79
N GLN A 25 -28.76 15.28 0.70
CA GLN A 25 -27.35 15.35 0.32
C GLN A 25 -26.66 15.97 1.53
N THR A 26 -26.04 15.13 2.34
CA THR A 26 -25.07 15.59 3.32
C THR A 26 -23.90 16.09 2.49
N THR A 27 -23.93 17.36 2.11
CA THR A 27 -22.79 18.03 1.51
C THR A 27 -21.77 18.17 2.63
N THR A 28 -20.92 17.17 2.80
CA THR A 28 -19.69 17.33 3.57
C THR A 28 -18.91 18.47 2.94
N GLU A 29 -18.44 19.42 3.75
CA GLU A 29 -17.60 20.49 3.23
C GLU A 29 -16.42 19.87 2.45
N PRO A 30 -16.04 20.46 1.30
CA PRO A 30 -14.94 19.94 0.52
C PRO A 30 -13.68 19.93 1.36
N ILE A 31 -12.98 18.79 1.38
CA ILE A 31 -11.67 18.67 2.01
C ILE A 31 -10.71 19.55 1.20
N ILE A 32 -10.08 20.52 1.86
CA ILE A 32 -9.05 21.37 1.25
C ILE A 32 -7.70 20.72 1.58
N ILE A 33 -6.94 20.40 0.54
CA ILE A 33 -5.58 19.85 0.64
C ILE A 33 -4.62 20.97 0.24
N ASP A 34 -3.65 21.27 1.11
CA ASP A 34 -2.60 22.27 0.84
C ASP A 34 -1.30 21.57 0.42
N THR A 35 -1.09 21.48 -0.89
CA THR A 35 0.10 20.88 -1.51
C THR A 35 1.21 21.87 -1.81
N GLU A 36 0.94 23.18 -1.69
CA GLU A 36 1.84 24.25 -2.16
C GLU A 36 2.61 24.91 -1.01
N ASN A 37 2.01 24.98 0.19
CA ASN A 37 2.66 25.61 1.34
C ASN A 37 3.20 24.54 2.29
N PHE A 38 4.53 24.38 2.29
CA PHE A 38 5.23 23.46 3.17
C PHE A 38 5.41 24.07 4.56
N LEU A 39 4.98 23.33 5.59
CA LEU A 39 5.23 23.64 6.98
C LEU A 39 6.50 22.93 7.45
N GLU A 40 7.36 23.65 8.18
CA GLU A 40 8.61 23.08 8.69
C GLU A 40 8.36 22.13 9.86
N ILE A 41 9.12 21.04 9.90
CA ILE A 41 9.20 20.12 11.03
C ILE A 41 10.64 20.08 11.51
N THR A 42 10.85 20.42 12.78
CA THR A 42 12.16 20.42 13.44
C THR A 42 12.22 19.46 14.63
N THR A 43 11.07 18.95 15.07
CA THR A 43 10.92 18.10 16.26
C THR A 43 9.98 16.91 16.02
N VAL A 44 10.08 15.89 16.87
CA VAL A 44 9.23 14.70 16.82
C VAL A 44 7.78 15.06 17.18
N GLU A 45 7.58 16.01 18.08
CA GLU A 45 6.28 16.50 18.49
C GLU A 45 5.53 17.19 17.33
N GLU A 46 6.23 17.99 16.53
CA GLU A 46 5.68 18.59 15.31
C GLU A 46 5.31 17.52 14.28
N LEU A 47 6.17 16.51 14.10
CA LEU A 47 5.88 15.38 13.21
C LEU A 47 4.61 14.62 13.64
N LYS A 48 4.44 14.37 14.94
CA LYS A 48 3.24 13.70 15.47
C LYS A 48 1.98 14.56 15.39
N ALA A 49 2.12 15.89 15.39
CA ALA A 49 1.02 16.84 15.40
C ALA A 49 0.58 17.32 14.01
N MET A 50 1.08 16.69 12.94
CA MET A 50 0.74 17.06 11.56
C MET A 50 -0.78 17.02 11.31
N ASP A 51 -1.25 18.01 10.56
CA ASP A 51 -2.55 18.00 9.90
C ASP A 51 -2.40 17.24 8.58
N LEU A 52 -3.14 16.14 8.46
CA LEU A 52 -2.96 15.18 7.38
C LEU A 52 -3.35 15.72 5.98
N ASN A 53 -3.95 16.91 5.88
CA ASN A 53 -4.26 17.55 4.60
C ASN A 53 -3.28 18.68 4.23
N LYS A 54 -2.15 18.82 4.94
CA LYS A 54 -1.11 19.83 4.66
C LYS A 54 0.22 19.20 4.27
N SER A 55 1.10 20.01 3.69
CA SER A 55 2.43 19.60 3.26
C SER A 55 3.50 20.05 4.25
N TYR A 56 4.57 19.26 4.32
CA TYR A 56 5.59 19.36 5.35
C TYR A 56 6.98 19.14 4.77
N ILE A 57 7.95 19.89 5.29
CA ILE A 57 9.36 19.75 4.96
C ILE A 57 10.16 19.55 6.24
N LEU A 58 11.02 18.53 6.27
CA LEU A 58 11.94 18.35 7.39
C LEU A 58 13.02 19.42 7.35
N MET A 59 13.36 19.92 8.53
CA MET A 59 14.42 20.91 8.72
C MET A 59 15.53 20.41 9.66
N ASN A 60 15.39 19.22 10.23
CA ASN A 60 16.36 18.53 11.07
C ASN A 60 16.18 17.01 10.97
N ASN A 61 17.23 16.26 11.33
CA ASN A 61 17.10 14.84 11.64
C ASN A 61 16.22 14.66 12.88
N LEU A 62 15.36 13.64 12.87
CA LEU A 62 14.45 13.31 13.97
C LEU A 62 14.80 11.93 14.53
N ASP A 63 14.95 11.84 15.85
CA ASP A 63 15.20 10.58 16.55
C ASP A 63 13.92 10.14 17.28
N LEU A 64 13.36 9.01 16.86
CA LEU A 64 12.14 8.44 17.45
C LEU A 64 12.43 7.47 18.61
N GLN A 65 13.67 7.42 19.10
CA GLN A 65 14.05 6.56 20.21
C GLN A 65 13.13 6.71 21.42
N ALA A 66 12.85 5.58 22.08
CA ALA A 66 12.02 5.46 23.29
C ALA A 66 10.52 5.75 23.10
N GLU A 67 10.07 5.87 21.84
CA GLU A 67 8.67 6.03 21.50
C GLU A 67 8.10 4.74 20.91
N GLU A 68 6.94 4.30 21.40
CA GLU A 68 6.10 3.38 20.63
C GLU A 68 5.40 4.21 19.56
N TRP A 69 5.73 3.96 18.30
CA TRP A 69 5.22 4.78 17.20
C TRP A 69 3.79 4.38 16.82
N ILE A 70 2.93 5.39 16.68
CA ILE A 70 1.59 5.23 16.12
C ILE A 70 1.64 5.72 14.67
N PRO A 71 1.31 4.89 13.68
CA PRO A 71 1.37 5.27 12.27
C PRO A 71 0.60 6.56 11.96
N LEU A 72 1.23 7.45 11.19
CA LEU A 72 0.63 8.69 10.76
C LEU A 72 -0.38 8.44 9.64
N GLY A 73 -1.62 8.89 9.84
CA GLY A 73 -2.71 8.65 8.90
C GLY A 73 -3.26 7.22 8.95
N SER A 74 -4.51 7.09 8.53
CA SER A 74 -5.27 5.84 8.52
C SER A 74 -6.12 5.73 7.26
N TYR A 75 -6.68 4.57 6.97
CA TYR A 75 -7.60 4.40 5.84
C TYR A 75 -8.74 5.43 5.82
N ASN A 76 -9.28 5.81 6.97
CA ASN A 76 -10.38 6.79 7.06
C ASN A 76 -9.89 8.25 7.04
N GLN A 77 -8.64 8.47 7.42
CA GLN A 77 -8.00 9.79 7.49
C GLN A 77 -6.55 9.65 7.00
N PRO A 78 -6.33 9.48 5.69
CA PRO A 78 -5.01 9.30 5.13
C PRO A 78 -4.23 10.60 5.10
N PHE A 79 -2.91 10.49 5.01
CA PHE A 79 -2.05 11.64 4.71
C PHE A 79 -2.18 12.01 3.24
N ARG A 80 -2.60 13.24 2.94
CA ARG A 80 -2.92 13.74 1.59
C ARG A 80 -1.99 14.84 1.09
N GLY A 81 -1.17 15.41 1.96
CA GLY A 81 -0.22 16.45 1.58
C GLY A 81 1.04 15.91 0.92
N HIS A 82 2.08 16.72 0.89
CA HIS A 82 3.42 16.32 0.44
C HIS A 82 4.36 16.30 1.64
N PHE A 83 5.13 15.23 1.78
CA PHE A 83 6.14 15.10 2.82
C PHE A 83 7.52 15.06 2.17
N ASP A 84 8.24 16.17 2.29
CA ASP A 84 9.60 16.32 1.79
C ASP A 84 10.59 16.11 2.96
N GLY A 85 11.36 15.03 2.90
CA GLY A 85 12.40 14.75 3.87
C GLY A 85 13.59 15.71 3.78
N ASN A 86 13.73 16.46 2.68
CA ASN A 86 14.77 17.49 2.47
C ASN A 86 16.19 16.97 2.73
N GLY A 87 16.41 15.66 2.48
CA GLY A 87 17.67 14.97 2.76
C GLY A 87 17.96 14.68 4.24
N PHE A 88 17.04 14.99 5.15
CA PHE A 88 17.14 14.63 6.56
C PHE A 88 16.65 13.21 6.84
N GLU A 89 17.02 12.73 8.03
CA GLU A 89 16.81 11.36 8.47
C GLU A 89 15.80 11.28 9.62
N ILE A 90 14.97 10.25 9.62
CA ILE A 90 14.18 9.80 10.76
C ILE A 90 14.79 8.48 11.24
N VAL A 91 15.19 8.39 12.51
CA VAL A 91 15.90 7.21 13.03
C VAL A 91 15.16 6.55 14.19
N ASN A 92 15.47 5.27 14.45
CA ASN A 92 14.99 4.51 15.61
C ASN A 92 13.46 4.34 15.70
N LEU A 93 12.77 4.32 14.56
CA LEU A 93 11.33 4.04 14.49
C LEU A 93 11.02 2.65 15.08
N THR A 94 10.23 2.58 16.14
CA THR A 94 9.82 1.31 16.77
C THR A 94 8.31 1.15 16.75
N ILE A 95 7.80 0.03 16.23
CA ILE A 95 6.38 -0.33 16.28
C ILE A 95 6.24 -1.78 16.79
N THR A 96 5.62 -1.95 17.96
CA THR A 96 5.37 -3.26 18.58
C THR A 96 3.89 -3.60 18.68
N GLN A 97 3.01 -2.62 18.45
CA GLN A 97 1.56 -2.82 18.40
C GLN A 97 1.07 -3.15 17.00
N GLU A 98 0.07 -4.03 16.92
CA GLU A 98 -0.55 -4.37 15.64
C GLU A 98 -1.41 -3.22 15.09
N HIS A 99 -1.17 -2.89 13.82
CA HIS A 99 -2.05 -2.05 13.02
C HIS A 99 -2.37 -2.75 11.70
N ILE A 100 -3.53 -2.44 11.10
CA ILE A 100 -3.86 -2.96 9.76
C ILE A 100 -2.90 -2.37 8.72
N TYR A 101 -2.56 -1.09 8.85
CA TYR A 101 -1.58 -0.41 8.01
C TYR A 101 -0.47 0.13 8.89
N THR A 102 0.75 -0.34 8.68
CA THR A 102 1.86 -0.14 9.60
C THR A 102 3.08 0.42 8.87
N GLY A 103 3.70 1.44 9.47
CA GLY A 103 4.90 2.13 9.02
C GLY A 103 5.05 3.47 9.73
N LEU A 104 5.99 4.31 9.28
CA LEU A 104 6.01 5.73 9.67
C LEU A 104 4.62 6.35 9.42
N PHE A 105 4.06 6.07 8.25
CA PHE A 105 2.67 6.34 7.88
C PHE A 105 1.84 5.06 7.86
N GLY A 106 0.56 5.15 8.23
CA GLY A 106 -0.38 4.07 8.01
C GLY A 106 -0.83 4.05 6.56
N TYR A 107 -1.50 5.13 6.14
CA TYR A 107 -2.10 5.25 4.81
C TYR A 107 -1.80 6.60 4.17
N VAL A 108 -1.25 6.57 2.96
CA VAL A 108 -0.79 7.75 2.22
C VAL A 108 -1.57 7.86 0.90
N GLU A 109 -2.25 8.99 0.70
CA GLU A 109 -2.81 9.40 -0.60
C GLU A 109 -2.00 10.54 -1.24
N GLY A 110 -1.12 11.17 -0.46
CA GLY A 110 -0.20 12.22 -0.89
C GLY A 110 1.15 11.71 -1.39
N ASN A 111 2.13 12.60 -1.51
CA ASN A 111 3.47 12.28 -2.03
C ASN A 111 4.52 12.31 -0.93
N ILE A 112 5.54 11.46 -1.04
CA ILE A 112 6.69 11.42 -0.13
C ILE A 112 7.98 11.45 -0.95
N SER A 113 8.88 12.37 -0.61
CA SER A 113 10.17 12.51 -1.29
C SER A 113 11.35 12.74 -0.36
N ASP A 114 12.55 12.42 -0.84
CA ASP A 114 13.85 12.85 -0.27
C ASP A 114 14.03 12.56 1.23
N LEU A 115 13.53 11.41 1.67
CA LEU A 115 13.50 10.98 3.06
C LEU A 115 14.41 9.77 3.30
N THR A 116 15.13 9.78 4.41
CA THR A 116 15.84 8.60 4.90
C THR A 116 15.22 8.11 6.21
N ILE A 117 14.87 6.82 6.31
CA ILE A 117 14.47 6.18 7.57
C ILE A 117 15.48 5.08 7.91
N LYS A 118 16.16 5.18 9.06
CA LYS A 118 17.18 4.21 9.50
C LYS A 118 16.83 3.58 10.83
N ASP A 119 17.40 2.41 11.05
CA ASP A 119 17.31 1.65 12.30
C ASP A 119 15.85 1.45 12.75
N PHE A 120 14.92 1.25 11.80
CA PHE A 120 13.54 0.96 12.15
C PHE A 120 13.37 -0.52 12.54
N SER A 121 12.49 -0.79 13.52
CA SER A 121 12.09 -2.13 13.92
C SER A 121 10.58 -2.21 14.05
N ILE A 122 9.96 -3.07 13.25
CA ILE A 122 8.52 -3.35 13.30
C ILE A 122 8.35 -4.81 13.69
N ASN A 123 7.79 -5.07 14.88
CA ASN A 123 7.69 -6.42 15.42
C ASN A 123 6.38 -6.64 16.18
N TYR A 124 5.43 -7.37 15.58
CA TYR A 124 4.16 -7.67 16.23
C TYR A 124 3.53 -8.99 15.76
N THR A 125 2.54 -9.44 16.52
CA THR A 125 1.66 -10.56 16.17
C THR A 125 0.24 -10.02 15.94
N THR A 126 -0.47 -10.57 14.96
CA THR A 126 -1.85 -10.17 14.63
C THR A 126 -2.72 -11.34 14.18
N ASP A 127 -4.03 -11.16 14.22
CA ASP A 127 -5.04 -12.02 13.60
C ASP A 127 -5.81 -11.31 12.46
N LYS A 128 -5.36 -10.11 12.07
CA LYS A 128 -6.01 -9.28 11.04
C LYS A 128 -5.22 -9.31 9.74
N ILE A 129 -5.88 -8.94 8.66
CA ILE A 129 -5.18 -8.54 7.44
C ILE A 129 -4.24 -7.39 7.79
N THR A 130 -2.99 -7.47 7.33
CA THR A 130 -1.98 -6.46 7.68
C THR A 130 -1.11 -6.08 6.48
N PHE A 131 -0.85 -4.80 6.36
CA PHE A 131 -0.02 -4.17 5.36
C PHE A 131 1.10 -3.42 6.08
N VAL A 132 2.33 -3.86 5.89
CA VAL A 132 3.48 -3.37 6.66
C VAL A 132 4.62 -2.96 5.75
N GLY A 133 5.13 -1.75 5.99
CA GLY A 133 6.40 -1.29 5.44
C GLY A 133 7.02 -0.21 6.32
N GLY A 134 8.33 -0.06 6.27
CA GLY A 134 9.07 0.94 7.06
C GLY A 134 8.58 2.35 6.78
N LEU A 135 8.28 2.67 5.51
CA LEU A 135 7.65 3.95 5.16
C LEU A 135 6.14 3.93 5.42
N ALA A 136 5.41 3.03 4.78
CA ALA A 136 3.95 2.97 4.95
C ALA A 136 3.34 1.58 4.75
N GLY A 137 2.19 1.36 5.40
CA GLY A 137 1.37 0.18 5.13
C GLY A 137 0.77 0.23 3.72
N ASN A 138 0.17 1.36 3.35
CA ASN A 138 -0.30 1.60 1.98
C ASN A 138 0.03 3.00 1.48
N SER A 139 0.39 3.09 0.19
CA SER A 139 0.49 4.37 -0.53
C SER A 139 -0.26 4.32 -1.87
N SER A 140 -0.97 5.40 -2.18
CA SER A 140 -1.59 5.69 -3.46
C SER A 140 -1.01 6.94 -4.15
N GLY A 141 0.11 7.47 -3.66
CA GLY A 141 0.80 8.61 -4.27
C GLY A 141 2.23 8.29 -4.66
N GLU A 142 2.99 9.32 -5.01
CA GLU A 142 4.37 9.17 -5.45
C GLU A 142 5.32 8.94 -4.26
N VAL A 143 6.26 8.02 -4.42
CA VAL A 143 7.33 7.74 -3.45
C VAL A 143 8.66 7.77 -4.18
N ILE A 144 9.44 8.82 -3.93
CA ILE A 144 10.63 9.16 -4.71
C ILE A 144 11.82 9.42 -3.78
N ASN A 145 13.02 8.94 -4.13
CA ASN A 145 14.24 9.23 -3.36
C ASN A 145 14.16 8.81 -1.88
N VAL A 146 13.42 7.76 -1.55
CA VAL A 146 13.34 7.28 -0.16
C VAL A 146 14.39 6.19 0.10
N THR A 147 15.17 6.35 1.16
CA THR A 147 16.15 5.36 1.62
C THR A 147 15.72 4.74 2.95
N LEU A 148 15.73 3.41 3.03
CA LEU A 148 15.25 2.67 4.19
C LEU A 148 16.28 1.68 4.69
N ASN A 149 16.43 1.64 6.02
CA ASN A 149 17.15 0.57 6.70
C ASN A 149 16.46 0.13 7.98
N GLY A 150 16.20 -1.17 8.11
CA GLY A 150 15.56 -1.72 9.30
C GLY A 150 15.09 -3.16 9.14
N GLU A 151 14.24 -3.60 10.05
CA GLU A 151 13.73 -4.96 10.13
C GLU A 151 12.20 -4.99 10.31
N ILE A 152 11.56 -5.99 9.70
CA ILE A 152 10.12 -6.27 9.87
C ILE A 152 9.96 -7.73 10.26
N THR A 153 9.39 -7.97 11.44
CA THR A 153 9.00 -9.29 11.94
C THR A 153 7.50 -9.32 12.22
N VAL A 154 6.73 -10.09 11.45
CA VAL A 154 5.27 -10.18 11.64
C VAL A 154 4.84 -11.62 11.69
N THR A 155 4.06 -11.96 12.72
CA THR A 155 3.33 -13.24 12.79
C THR A 155 1.83 -12.98 12.67
N ASN A 156 1.21 -13.45 11.59
CA ASN A 156 -0.22 -13.32 11.35
C ASN A 156 -0.89 -14.69 11.46
N ASN A 157 -1.83 -14.84 12.40
CA ASN A 157 -2.42 -16.13 12.78
C ASN A 157 -3.78 -16.44 12.14
N ASP A 158 -4.41 -15.50 11.42
CA ASP A 158 -5.77 -15.70 10.87
C ASP A 158 -6.00 -15.01 9.50
N SER A 159 -4.94 -14.44 8.90
CA SER A 159 -5.12 -13.62 7.70
C SER A 159 -3.92 -13.53 6.74
N ASN A 160 -4.11 -12.69 5.72
CA ASN A 160 -3.10 -12.38 4.73
C ASN A 160 -2.15 -11.29 5.25
N THR A 161 -0.88 -11.42 4.90
CA THR A 161 0.16 -10.42 5.20
C THR A 161 0.73 -9.85 3.91
N TYR A 162 0.85 -8.52 3.86
CA TYR A 162 1.46 -7.76 2.77
C TYR A 162 2.65 -7.01 3.35
N ALA A 163 3.86 -7.40 2.97
CA ALA A 163 5.07 -6.86 3.58
C ALA A 163 6.10 -6.46 2.54
N GLY A 164 6.67 -5.27 2.71
CA GLY A 164 7.91 -4.89 2.04
C GLY A 164 8.60 -3.78 2.80
N LEU A 165 9.92 -3.66 2.66
CA LEU A 165 10.66 -2.69 3.47
C LEU A 165 10.16 -1.26 3.24
N LEU A 166 9.74 -0.90 2.01
CA LEU A 166 9.14 0.40 1.70
C LEU A 166 7.64 0.41 1.96
N LEU A 167 6.89 -0.45 1.26
CA LEU A 167 5.43 -0.46 1.32
C LEU A 167 4.90 -1.87 1.54
N GLY A 168 3.88 -2.00 2.39
CA GLY A 168 3.04 -3.20 2.39
C GLY A 168 2.31 -3.33 1.05
N GLN A 169 1.71 -2.23 0.59
CA GLN A 169 1.02 -2.16 -0.70
C GLN A 169 1.17 -0.79 -1.37
N SER A 170 1.49 -0.78 -2.67
CA SER A 170 1.22 0.37 -3.54
C SER A 170 -0.08 0.11 -4.31
N SER A 171 -1.08 0.97 -4.13
CA SER A 171 -2.36 0.81 -4.84
C SER A 171 -2.91 2.16 -5.23
N GLU A 172 -3.11 2.35 -6.52
CA GLU A 172 -3.79 3.51 -7.07
C GLU A 172 -5.32 3.29 -6.92
N ASN A 173 -6.04 4.25 -6.34
CA ASN A 173 -7.47 4.12 -6.02
C ASN A 173 -8.41 4.74 -7.07
N SER A 174 -7.89 5.30 -8.16
CA SER A 174 -8.71 5.89 -9.21
C SER A 174 -9.48 4.79 -9.93
N TYR A 175 -10.79 4.77 -9.66
CA TYR A 175 -11.76 4.25 -10.60
C TYR A 175 -11.77 5.17 -11.82
N ALA A 176 -10.73 5.08 -12.64
CA ALA A 176 -10.68 5.75 -13.91
C ALA A 176 -11.67 5.04 -14.84
N GLY A 177 -12.94 5.46 -14.79
CA GLY A 177 -13.97 5.07 -15.76
C GLY A 177 -13.55 5.38 -17.21
N ASN A 178 -12.48 6.17 -17.38
CA ASN A 178 -11.76 6.39 -18.62
C ASN A 178 -10.24 6.29 -18.41
N ILE A 179 -9.59 5.43 -19.20
CA ILE A 179 -8.12 5.25 -19.24
C ILE A 179 -7.34 6.53 -19.53
N SER A 180 -7.94 7.53 -20.18
CA SER A 180 -7.25 8.79 -20.51
C SER A 180 -6.80 9.59 -19.28
N ASN A 181 -7.43 9.36 -18.13
CA ASN A 181 -7.16 10.08 -16.89
C ASN A 181 -6.50 9.19 -15.84
N PHE A 182 -6.18 7.95 -16.20
CA PHE A 182 -5.46 7.05 -15.31
C PHE A 182 -4.02 7.53 -15.19
N LEU A 183 -3.56 7.70 -13.95
CA LEU A 183 -2.19 8.02 -13.61
C LEU A 183 -1.69 6.92 -12.68
N PRO A 184 -0.66 6.14 -13.05
CA PRO A 184 -0.13 5.12 -12.16
C PRO A 184 0.54 5.76 -10.95
N ASN A 185 0.56 5.05 -9.82
CA ASN A 185 1.44 5.40 -8.72
C ASN A 185 2.90 5.33 -9.20
N ASN A 186 3.73 6.26 -8.77
CA ASN A 186 5.13 6.33 -9.17
C ASN A 186 6.04 6.00 -7.99
N ILE A 187 6.74 4.87 -8.06
CA ILE A 187 7.69 4.42 -7.05
C ILE A 187 9.09 4.38 -7.68
N THR A 188 9.85 5.45 -7.51
CA THR A 188 11.09 5.64 -8.27
C THR A 188 12.29 6.05 -7.42
N ASN A 189 13.47 5.51 -7.76
CA ASN A 189 14.75 5.85 -7.13
C ASN A 189 14.77 5.64 -5.61
N ASN A 190 14.13 4.57 -5.12
CA ASN A 190 14.13 4.21 -3.71
C ASN A 190 15.17 3.15 -3.41
N GLN A 191 15.68 3.16 -2.19
CA GLN A 191 16.66 2.19 -1.70
C GLN A 191 16.15 1.52 -0.43
N ALA A 192 16.23 0.20 -0.36
CA ALA A 192 15.84 -0.54 0.84
C ALA A 192 16.89 -1.59 1.22
N ASN A 193 17.35 -1.54 2.47
CA ASN A 193 18.27 -2.52 3.04
C ASN A 193 17.73 -3.07 4.36
N GLY A 194 17.49 -4.38 4.46
CA GLY A 194 16.91 -4.90 5.70
C GLY A 194 16.44 -6.34 5.66
N ASP A 195 15.88 -6.77 6.77
CA ASP A 195 15.41 -8.14 6.96
C ASP A 195 13.88 -8.19 7.10
N LEU A 196 13.26 -9.16 6.43
CA LEU A 196 11.83 -9.46 6.49
C LEU A 196 11.66 -10.88 7.03
N THR A 197 11.07 -11.04 8.21
CA THR A 197 10.70 -12.34 8.80
C THR A 197 9.19 -12.43 8.98
N ILE A 198 8.51 -13.14 8.08
CA ILE A 198 7.05 -13.13 8.00
C ILE A 198 6.49 -14.54 8.17
N VAL A 199 5.58 -14.70 9.12
CA VAL A 199 4.69 -15.86 9.21
C VAL A 199 3.28 -15.37 8.93
N SER A 200 2.59 -16.01 7.99
CA SER A 200 1.20 -15.71 7.66
C SER A 200 0.40 -17.00 7.69
N GLU A 201 -0.77 -16.98 8.32
CA GLU A 201 -1.63 -18.15 8.28
C GLU A 201 -2.13 -18.38 6.84
N ARG A 202 -2.62 -17.31 6.21
CA ARG A 202 -3.13 -17.35 4.84
C ARG A 202 -2.05 -16.88 3.85
N ILE A 203 -2.39 -16.03 2.88
CA ILE A 203 -1.46 -15.65 1.82
C ILE A 203 -0.43 -14.66 2.33
N ALA A 204 0.85 -14.95 2.10
CA ALA A 204 1.95 -13.98 2.31
C ALA A 204 2.35 -13.35 0.96
N PHE A 205 2.20 -12.03 0.84
CA PHE A 205 2.71 -11.21 -0.26
C PHE A 205 3.92 -10.42 0.23
N VAL A 206 5.12 -10.88 -0.09
CA VAL A 206 6.36 -10.33 0.48
C VAL A 206 7.32 -9.92 -0.62
N GLY A 207 7.64 -8.64 -0.71
CA GLY A 207 8.67 -8.13 -1.60
C GLY A 207 9.75 -7.42 -0.80
N GLY A 208 11.02 -7.51 -1.20
CA GLY A 208 12.06 -6.75 -0.50
C GLY A 208 11.79 -5.24 -0.48
N LEU A 209 11.13 -4.68 -1.50
CA LEU A 209 10.65 -3.30 -1.50
C LEU A 209 9.15 -3.18 -1.22
N ILE A 210 8.32 -3.91 -1.96
CA ILE A 210 6.86 -3.78 -1.95
C ILE A 210 6.19 -5.15 -1.81
N GLY A 211 5.31 -5.31 -0.82
CA GLY A 211 4.54 -6.56 -0.68
C GLY A 211 3.66 -6.82 -1.90
N LYS A 212 2.81 -5.84 -2.24
CA LYS A 212 1.96 -5.90 -3.43
C LYS A 212 1.83 -4.58 -4.16
N SER A 213 1.90 -4.62 -5.49
CA SER A 213 1.68 -3.45 -6.34
C SER A 213 0.44 -3.64 -7.22
N TYR A 214 -0.36 -2.58 -7.29
CA TYR A 214 -1.46 -2.44 -8.23
C TYR A 214 -1.24 -1.14 -9.00
N ASN A 215 -1.16 -1.25 -10.32
CA ASN A 215 -1.21 -0.08 -11.19
C ASN A 215 -0.08 0.93 -10.92
N SER A 216 1.10 0.42 -10.58
CA SER A 216 2.25 1.23 -10.21
C SER A 216 3.33 1.17 -11.29
N LYS A 217 3.92 2.32 -11.61
CA LYS A 217 5.20 2.42 -12.29
C LYS A 217 6.31 2.31 -11.24
N ILE A 218 7.19 1.33 -11.39
CA ILE A 218 8.23 1.01 -10.41
C ILE A 218 9.57 1.01 -11.13
N SER A 219 10.40 2.02 -10.87
CA SER A 219 11.65 2.17 -11.60
C SER A 219 12.84 2.63 -10.79
N GLU A 220 14.04 2.22 -11.21
CA GLU A 220 15.31 2.74 -10.65
C GLU A 220 15.48 2.45 -9.15
N ASN A 221 14.80 1.43 -8.62
CA ASN A 221 14.91 1.07 -7.21
C ASN A 221 16.04 0.06 -6.97
N PHE A 222 16.65 0.14 -5.79
CA PHE A 222 17.69 -0.77 -5.35
C PHE A 222 17.30 -1.45 -4.04
N VAL A 223 17.38 -2.77 -4.00
CA VAL A 223 17.06 -3.56 -2.80
C VAL A 223 18.21 -4.48 -2.43
N GLN A 224 18.52 -4.51 -1.14
CA GLN A 224 19.36 -5.53 -0.53
C GLN A 224 18.62 -6.11 0.68
N ALA A 225 18.11 -7.35 0.59
CA ALA A 225 17.23 -7.87 1.65
C ALA A 225 17.42 -9.35 1.96
N THR A 226 17.31 -9.72 3.23
CA THR A 226 17.06 -11.10 3.63
C THR A 226 15.57 -11.28 3.84
N ILE A 227 14.99 -12.28 3.19
CA ILE A 227 13.54 -12.51 3.21
C ILE A 227 13.30 -13.95 3.67
N ASP A 228 12.72 -14.12 4.86
CA ASP A 228 12.27 -15.41 5.40
C ASP A 228 10.75 -15.37 5.57
N VAL A 229 10.04 -16.23 4.85
CA VAL A 229 8.57 -16.20 4.75
C VAL A 229 7.99 -17.59 4.90
N THR A 230 7.00 -17.74 5.78
CA THR A 230 6.19 -18.96 5.89
C THR A 230 4.71 -18.64 5.75
N SER A 231 4.01 -19.34 4.85
CA SER A 231 2.56 -19.46 4.88
C SER A 231 2.15 -20.82 5.45
N THR A 232 1.28 -20.86 6.46
CA THR A 232 0.93 -22.11 7.13
C THR A 232 -0.27 -22.82 6.53
N GLU A 233 -1.21 -22.11 5.90
CA GLU A 233 -2.44 -22.69 5.35
C GLU A 233 -2.64 -22.39 3.86
N ASP A 234 -1.96 -21.39 3.30
CA ASP A 234 -2.13 -20.98 1.91
C ASP A 234 -0.80 -20.77 1.17
N MET A 235 -0.73 -19.82 0.23
CA MET A 235 0.41 -19.62 -0.66
C MET A 235 1.35 -18.51 -0.20
N VAL A 236 2.58 -18.56 -0.73
CA VAL A 236 3.54 -17.45 -0.64
C VAL A 236 3.79 -16.85 -2.02
N ASN A 237 3.82 -15.52 -2.11
CA ASN A 237 4.27 -14.76 -3.27
C ASN A 237 5.46 -13.90 -2.83
N VAL A 238 6.67 -14.33 -3.17
CA VAL A 238 7.91 -13.74 -2.64
C VAL A 238 8.81 -13.26 -3.77
N GLY A 239 9.12 -11.97 -3.79
CA GLY A 239 10.05 -11.38 -4.74
C GLY A 239 11.17 -10.60 -4.05
N GLY A 240 12.36 -10.53 -4.65
CA GLY A 240 13.41 -9.65 -4.12
C GLY A 240 13.03 -8.17 -4.19
N LEU A 241 12.22 -7.77 -5.16
CA LEU A 241 11.65 -6.42 -5.26
C LEU A 241 10.17 -6.40 -4.86
N ILE A 242 9.34 -7.20 -5.53
CA ILE A 242 7.87 -7.17 -5.40
C ILE A 242 7.32 -8.58 -5.11
N GLY A 243 6.51 -8.75 -4.06
CA GLY A 243 5.85 -10.03 -3.79
C GLY A 243 4.85 -10.40 -4.89
N HIS A 244 3.86 -9.54 -5.11
CA HIS A 244 2.85 -9.70 -6.15
C HIS A 244 2.63 -8.40 -6.92
N ASN A 245 2.74 -8.46 -8.25
CA ASN A 245 2.52 -7.33 -9.13
C ASN A 245 1.26 -7.52 -9.96
N TYR A 246 0.48 -6.45 -10.08
CA TYR A 246 -0.63 -6.32 -11.02
C TYR A 246 -0.46 -5.05 -11.86
N GLY A 247 -0.08 -5.22 -13.13
CA GLY A 247 0.09 -4.12 -14.06
C GLY A 247 -1.04 -4.06 -15.10
N GLY A 248 -2.04 -3.19 -14.91
CA GLY A 248 -3.08 -2.95 -15.92
C GLY A 248 -4.40 -2.45 -15.35
N ILE A 249 -5.18 -1.71 -16.13
CA ILE A 249 -6.48 -1.22 -15.65
C ILE A 249 -7.55 -2.28 -15.87
N THR A 250 -8.23 -2.68 -14.79
CA THR A 250 -9.40 -3.55 -14.85
C THR A 250 -10.60 -2.80 -15.45
N ALA A 251 -10.81 -2.89 -16.77
CA ALA A 251 -12.01 -2.34 -17.42
C ALA A 251 -13.11 -3.41 -17.51
N GLY A 252 -13.81 -3.67 -16.41
CA GLY A 252 -14.84 -4.72 -16.32
C GLY A 252 -14.25 -6.14 -16.27
N TYR A 253 -15.08 -7.16 -16.53
CA TYR A 253 -14.71 -8.58 -16.38
C TYR A 253 -13.83 -9.13 -17.52
N GLU A 254 -13.66 -8.44 -18.66
CA GLU A 254 -13.09 -9.07 -19.87
C GLU A 254 -12.17 -8.19 -20.74
N ILE A 255 -11.74 -6.99 -20.32
CA ILE A 255 -10.83 -6.18 -21.14
C ILE A 255 -9.68 -5.59 -20.30
N GLU A 256 -8.48 -6.12 -20.52
CA GLU A 256 -7.22 -5.49 -20.14
C GLU A 256 -6.97 -4.30 -21.07
N ARG A 257 -6.71 -3.12 -20.51
CA ARG A 257 -6.11 -2.03 -21.25
C ARG A 257 -4.70 -1.80 -20.73
N LYS A 258 -3.70 -2.09 -21.56
CA LYS A 258 -2.32 -1.66 -21.31
C LYS A 258 -2.28 -0.14 -21.31
N ALA A 259 -2.31 0.46 -20.13
CA ALA A 259 -1.89 1.84 -19.96
C ALA A 259 -0.39 1.86 -20.26
N LYS A 260 0.04 2.75 -21.15
CA LYS A 260 1.40 2.80 -21.72
C LYS A 260 2.51 3.01 -20.66
N ASP A 261 2.14 3.23 -19.40
CA ASP A 261 3.02 3.76 -18.37
C ASP A 261 3.06 2.91 -17.07
N VAL A 262 2.37 1.76 -16.99
CA VAL A 262 2.47 0.82 -15.84
C VAL A 262 3.57 -0.20 -16.12
N THR A 263 4.80 0.11 -15.69
CA THR A 263 6.00 -0.68 -16.00
C THR A 263 6.85 -0.92 -14.76
N VAL A 264 7.58 -2.04 -14.73
CA VAL A 264 8.62 -2.34 -13.75
C VAL A 264 9.97 -2.37 -14.46
N SER A 265 10.80 -1.34 -14.29
CA SER A 265 12.03 -1.20 -15.08
C SER A 265 13.24 -0.65 -14.35
N ASN A 266 14.45 -1.00 -14.76
CA ASN A 266 15.68 -0.45 -14.20
C ASN A 266 15.85 -0.69 -12.69
N ASN A 267 15.24 -1.75 -12.13
CA ASN A 267 15.38 -2.08 -10.72
C ASN A 267 16.47 -3.13 -10.51
N ILE A 268 17.11 -3.09 -9.33
CA ILE A 268 18.13 -4.04 -8.92
C ILE A 268 17.74 -4.67 -7.58
N ALA A 269 17.70 -6.01 -7.50
CA ALA A 269 17.36 -6.73 -6.28
C ALA A 269 18.43 -7.77 -5.89
N PHE A 270 19.15 -7.50 -4.81
CA PHE A 270 20.07 -8.43 -4.17
C PHE A 270 19.42 -9.05 -2.94
N SER A 271 18.64 -10.12 -3.14
CA SER A 271 17.89 -10.75 -2.05
C SER A 271 18.28 -12.20 -1.80
N GLN A 272 18.42 -12.55 -0.52
CA GLN A 272 18.44 -13.94 -0.06
C GLN A 272 17.02 -14.31 0.38
N ILE A 273 16.40 -15.28 -0.31
CA ILE A 273 15.00 -15.65 -0.08
C ILE A 273 14.90 -17.09 0.43
N THR A 274 14.28 -17.24 1.59
CA THR A 274 13.80 -18.50 2.14
C THR A 274 12.27 -18.40 2.21
N ALA A 275 11.57 -19.32 1.55
CA ALA A 275 10.11 -19.30 1.55
C ALA A 275 9.52 -20.71 1.70
N VAL A 276 8.51 -20.82 2.55
CA VAL A 276 7.79 -22.06 2.85
C VAL A 276 6.29 -21.83 2.68
N SER A 277 5.63 -22.69 1.92
CA SER A 277 4.17 -22.83 1.93
C SER A 277 3.85 -24.25 2.36
N LEU A 278 3.13 -24.41 3.47
CA LEU A 278 2.90 -25.74 4.06
C LEU A 278 1.80 -26.53 3.35
N LEU A 279 0.77 -25.87 2.81
CA LEU A 279 -0.40 -26.53 2.24
C LEU A 279 -0.67 -26.24 0.75
N ASN A 280 -0.10 -25.17 0.18
CA ASN A 280 -0.39 -24.73 -1.19
C ASN A 280 0.89 -24.39 -1.99
N ASN A 281 0.76 -23.59 -3.05
CA ASN A 281 1.85 -23.24 -3.95
C ASN A 281 2.73 -22.10 -3.39
N GLY A 282 3.98 -22.03 -3.85
CA GLY A 282 4.85 -20.87 -3.65
C GLY A 282 5.29 -20.29 -4.99
N TYR A 283 5.18 -18.98 -5.14
CA TYR A 283 5.71 -18.22 -6.28
C TYR A 283 6.88 -17.38 -5.79
N ILE A 284 8.09 -17.76 -6.19
CA ILE A 284 9.33 -17.17 -5.68
C ILE A 284 10.15 -16.69 -6.88
N GLY A 285 10.49 -15.40 -6.91
CA GLY A 285 11.31 -14.82 -7.96
C GLY A 285 12.38 -13.88 -7.42
N GLY A 286 13.53 -13.80 -8.10
CA GLY A 286 14.60 -12.86 -7.71
C GLY A 286 14.13 -11.40 -7.74
N LEU A 287 13.25 -11.05 -8.69
CA LEU A 287 12.67 -9.71 -8.81
C LEU A 287 11.21 -9.68 -8.33
N ILE A 288 10.33 -10.45 -8.99
CA ILE A 288 8.89 -10.48 -8.70
C ILE A 288 8.48 -11.91 -8.36
N GLY A 289 7.75 -12.10 -7.26
CA GLY A 289 7.21 -13.41 -6.89
C GLY A 289 6.15 -13.89 -7.87
N TYR A 290 5.09 -13.10 -8.04
CA TYR A 290 4.02 -13.36 -9.00
C TYR A 290 3.64 -12.12 -9.78
N ASN A 291 3.68 -12.20 -11.12
CA ASN A 291 3.43 -11.05 -12.01
C ASN A 291 2.18 -11.27 -12.87
N ASN A 292 1.13 -10.48 -12.62
CA ASN A 292 -0.06 -10.41 -13.45
C ASN A 292 0.01 -9.18 -14.36
N PHE A 293 0.05 -9.42 -15.68
CA PHE A 293 -0.05 -8.38 -16.72
C PHE A 293 1.05 -7.30 -16.71
N GLY A 294 2.00 -7.35 -15.77
CA GLY A 294 3.09 -6.38 -15.68
C GLY A 294 4.05 -6.46 -16.88
N ASP A 295 4.42 -5.28 -17.38
CA ASP A 295 5.48 -5.09 -18.36
C ASP A 295 6.81 -4.82 -17.63
N ASN A 296 7.80 -5.70 -17.83
CA ASN A 296 9.07 -5.66 -17.11
C ASN A 296 10.25 -5.65 -18.09
N HIS A 297 11.20 -4.73 -17.92
CA HIS A 297 12.40 -4.63 -18.75
C HIS A 297 13.57 -4.04 -17.97
N ASP A 298 14.80 -4.40 -18.34
CA ASP A 298 16.03 -3.81 -17.79
C ASP A 298 16.19 -3.93 -16.26
N ASN A 299 15.69 -5.02 -15.66
CA ASN A 299 15.83 -5.30 -14.22
C ASN A 299 16.92 -6.36 -13.97
N PHE A 300 17.59 -6.30 -12.81
CA PHE A 300 18.72 -7.16 -12.44
C PHE A 300 18.59 -7.78 -11.05
#